data_AF-A0A496PPL5-F1
#
_entry.id   AF-A0A496PPL5-F1
#
_cell.length_a   1.000
_cell.length_b   1.000
_cell.length_c   1.000
_cell.angle_alpha   90.00
_cell.angle_beta   90.00
_cell.angle_gamma   90.00
#
_symmetry.space_group_name_H-M   'P 1'
#
loop_
_entity.id
_entity.type
_entity.pdbx_description
1 polymer ?
#
loop_
_entity_poly.entity_id
_entity_poly.type
_entity_poly.pdbx_seq_one_letter_code
_entity_poly.pdbx_strand_id
1 'polypeptide(L)'
;MRSITGDGDSSGGSVPPWLWFWVVLYVLSLPDQIRFYEPAIVDLFFHKDWLILANVPELLPFLALFIGVLLIFFPWLRAFYLERRFQLAEPDQNSPALTEMKTFLQQHAPGIQIKTNMLRTDQLAFVYPLGYRKTGIALFGSLFKLWRSDRQTAEAILLHEVAHSRHGDALIIGAGSFFEAVVRNFIVLYLLFCFLPLSWSFASQSIDALQSGIPFAHKLQQIFTIILPGSFLQLLGLLGGMVSVFVLPIIAVWCAEFNADRFVINHQKSSMDLLHALNKISLPLSIFSWIIFRLTHPPIKMRKWAAEPRLGKFLLVLLLFPVAYFAKLLALIIRALSGYLLICSDFAEIFVQLANNIKTYFATIAPIWCAMAGFFLIWPFMSMYWEQYFGGSRGTQNFGTYAVYLLSALIVGLPALLWI
;
A
#
# COMPACT_ATOMS: atom_id res chain seq x y z
N MET A 1 -36.72 -0.48 -26.99
CA MET A 1 -35.63 -0.36 -27.98
C MET A 1 -34.39 0.14 -27.25
N ARG A 2 -33.45 -0.76 -26.92
CA ARG A 2 -32.12 -0.39 -26.42
C ARG A 2 -31.26 -0.08 -27.64
N SER A 3 -30.89 1.19 -27.83
CA SER A 3 -29.85 1.52 -28.81
C SER A 3 -28.52 1.03 -28.26
N ILE A 4 -28.14 -0.17 -28.69
CA ILE A 4 -26.75 -0.63 -28.67
C ILE A 4 -26.05 0.20 -29.76
N THR A 5 -25.74 1.45 -29.46
CA THR A 5 -24.75 2.18 -30.25
C THR A 5 -23.40 1.62 -29.85
N GLY A 6 -22.87 0.75 -30.70
CA GLY A 6 -21.49 0.31 -30.65
C GLY A 6 -20.58 1.52 -30.77
N ASP A 7 -19.97 1.88 -29.65
CA ASP A 7 -18.85 2.80 -29.57
C ASP A 7 -17.61 1.95 -29.34
N GLY A 8 -16.66 2.05 -30.26
CA GLY A 8 -15.45 1.24 -30.30
C GLY A 8 -14.61 1.32 -29.04
N ASP A 9 -14.14 0.16 -28.62
CA ASP A 9 -12.75 -0.09 -28.27
C ASP A 9 -12.13 0.73 -27.12
N SER A 10 -12.88 0.96 -26.05
CA SER A 10 -12.31 1.32 -24.75
C SER A 10 -12.21 0.11 -23.82
N SER A 11 -11.68 -1.02 -24.30
CA SER A 11 -11.35 -2.18 -23.45
C SER A 11 -10.07 -1.94 -22.63
N GLY A 12 -10.01 -0.84 -21.89
CA GLY A 12 -8.93 -0.63 -20.94
C GLY A 12 -9.11 -1.59 -19.78
N GLY A 13 -8.38 -2.71 -19.78
CA GLY A 13 -8.45 -3.70 -18.72
C GLY A 13 -8.23 -3.11 -17.33
N SER A 14 -8.99 -3.61 -16.34
CA SER A 14 -8.85 -3.27 -14.91
C SER A 14 -7.81 -4.15 -14.21
N VAL A 15 -7.02 -3.58 -13.32
CA VAL A 15 -6.05 -4.35 -12.52
C VAL A 15 -6.79 -5.19 -11.47
N PRO A 16 -6.37 -6.43 -11.18
CA PRO A 16 -6.89 -7.19 -10.04
C PRO A 16 -6.73 -6.40 -8.73
N PRO A 17 -7.64 -6.56 -7.75
CA PRO A 17 -7.60 -5.85 -6.48
C PRO A 17 -6.49 -6.45 -5.59
N TRP A 18 -5.24 -6.15 -5.94
CA TRP A 18 -4.05 -6.67 -5.27
C TRP A 18 -4.01 -6.34 -3.78
N LEU A 19 -4.64 -5.24 -3.40
CA LEU A 19 -4.79 -4.85 -2.00
C LEU A 19 -5.65 -5.83 -1.21
N TRP A 20 -6.79 -6.26 -1.76
CA TRP A 20 -7.61 -7.32 -1.16
C TRP A 20 -6.92 -8.67 -1.18
N PHE A 21 -6.26 -9.01 -2.30
CA PHE A 21 -5.46 -10.23 -2.39
C PHE A 21 -4.36 -10.27 -1.32
N TRP A 22 -3.65 -9.15 -1.11
CA TRP A 22 -2.67 -9.01 -0.04
C TRP A 22 -3.29 -9.17 1.35
N VAL A 23 -4.43 -8.54 1.64
CA VAL A 23 -5.13 -8.69 2.93
C VAL A 23 -5.50 -10.16 3.19
N VAL A 24 -6.01 -10.87 2.18
CA VAL A 24 -6.34 -12.29 2.30
C VAL A 24 -5.08 -13.11 2.63
N LEU A 25 -3.99 -12.92 1.88
CA LEU A 25 -2.73 -13.61 2.17
C LEU A 25 -2.16 -13.27 3.55
N TYR A 26 -2.27 -12.00 3.97
CA TYR A 26 -1.84 -11.56 5.29
C TYR A 26 -2.62 -12.30 6.38
N VAL A 27 -3.95 -12.35 6.27
CA VAL A 27 -4.82 -13.07 7.22
C VAL A 27 -4.51 -14.57 7.25
N LEU A 28 -4.34 -15.20 6.08
CA LEU A 28 -4.02 -16.63 5.98
C LEU A 28 -2.64 -16.97 6.57
N SER A 29 -1.69 -16.04 6.54
CA SER A 29 -0.35 -16.22 7.10
C SER A 29 -0.24 -15.82 8.57
N LEU A 30 -1.30 -15.28 9.20
CA LEU A 30 -1.28 -14.90 10.61
C LEU A 30 -0.87 -16.05 11.56
N PRO A 31 -1.35 -17.30 11.42
CA PRO A 31 -0.92 -18.38 12.30
C PRO A 31 0.59 -18.62 12.26
N ASP A 32 1.19 -18.57 11.08
CA ASP A 32 2.63 -18.73 10.90
C ASP A 32 3.40 -17.54 11.47
N GLN A 33 2.91 -16.33 11.26
CA GLN A 33 3.51 -15.12 11.83
C GLN A 33 3.45 -15.15 13.36
N ILE A 34 2.32 -15.55 13.95
CA ILE A 34 2.17 -15.66 15.41
C ILE A 34 3.16 -16.68 15.97
N ARG A 35 3.29 -17.87 15.36
CA ARG A 35 4.27 -18.88 15.77
C ARG A 35 5.71 -18.39 15.63
N PHE A 36 6.02 -17.68 14.54
CA PHE A 36 7.34 -17.11 14.32
C PHE A 36 7.69 -16.06 15.39
N TYR A 37 6.72 -15.25 15.80
CA TYR A 37 6.91 -14.18 16.78
C TYR A 37 6.61 -14.57 18.23
N GLU A 38 6.13 -15.79 18.48
CA GLU A 38 5.80 -16.29 19.81
C GLU A 38 6.95 -16.12 20.81
N PRO A 39 8.22 -16.47 20.49
CA PRO A 39 9.33 -16.25 21.41
C PRO A 39 9.50 -14.78 21.78
N ALA A 40 9.44 -13.88 20.81
CA ALA A 40 9.59 -12.45 21.04
C ALA A 40 8.43 -11.85 21.85
N ILE A 41 7.21 -12.38 21.68
CA ILE A 41 6.03 -11.99 22.47
C ILE A 41 6.17 -12.50 23.91
N VAL A 42 6.57 -13.75 24.10
CA VAL A 42 6.82 -14.32 25.43
C VAL A 42 7.92 -13.53 26.14
N ASP A 43 9.00 -13.21 25.45
CA ASP A 43 10.07 -12.38 25.99
C ASP A 43 9.55 -11.02 26.46
N LEU A 44 8.69 -10.36 25.66
CA LEU A 44 8.10 -9.06 25.99
C LEU A 44 7.31 -9.04 27.29
N PHE A 45 6.59 -10.12 27.61
CA PHE A 45 5.68 -10.14 28.76
C PHE A 45 6.28 -10.80 30.01
N PHE A 46 7.22 -11.74 29.86
CA PHE A 46 7.66 -12.59 30.97
C PHE A 46 9.08 -12.35 31.46
N HIS A 47 9.95 -11.70 30.67
CA HIS A 47 11.30 -11.36 31.10
C HIS A 47 11.35 -9.92 31.63
N LYS A 48 12.21 -9.64 32.63
CA LYS A 48 12.35 -8.31 33.27
C LYS A 48 13.53 -7.49 32.74
N ASP A 49 14.29 -8.03 31.79
CA ASP A 49 15.49 -7.37 31.27
C ASP A 49 15.15 -6.35 30.19
N TRP A 50 15.70 -5.15 30.32
CA TRP A 50 15.57 -4.08 29.33
C TRP A 50 16.06 -4.47 27.92
N LEU A 51 16.88 -5.53 27.81
CA LEU A 51 17.33 -6.12 26.55
C LEU A 51 16.18 -6.66 25.68
N ILE A 52 15.03 -7.00 26.28
CA ILE A 52 13.82 -7.43 25.57
C ILE A 52 13.30 -6.34 24.62
N LEU A 53 13.55 -5.07 24.93
CA LEU A 53 13.19 -3.95 24.06
C LEU A 53 13.92 -4.01 22.72
N ALA A 54 14.97 -4.83 22.56
CA ALA A 54 15.63 -5.05 21.29
C ALA A 54 14.79 -5.84 20.27
N ASN A 55 13.80 -6.62 20.73
CA ASN A 55 12.91 -7.42 19.87
C ASN A 55 11.61 -6.67 19.48
N VAL A 56 11.23 -5.65 20.25
CA VAL A 56 10.09 -4.75 19.96
C VAL A 56 10.11 -4.16 18.54
N PRO A 57 11.26 -3.70 18.00
CA PRO A 57 11.31 -3.08 16.69
C PRO A 57 10.95 -4.08 15.57
N GLU A 58 11.21 -5.38 15.77
CA GLU A 58 10.84 -6.40 14.79
C GLU A 58 9.35 -6.75 14.83
N LEU A 59 8.73 -6.70 16.01
CA LEU A 59 7.30 -6.98 16.21
C LEU A 59 6.41 -5.84 15.72
N LEU A 60 6.89 -4.59 15.85
CA LEU A 60 6.07 -3.41 15.64
C LEU A 60 5.47 -3.31 14.23
N PRO A 61 6.20 -3.55 13.12
CA PRO A 61 5.61 -3.54 11.78
C PRO A 61 4.45 -4.51 11.63
N PHE A 62 4.58 -5.70 12.23
CA PHE A 62 3.55 -6.75 12.16
C PHE A 62 2.34 -6.39 13.00
N LEU A 63 2.53 -5.92 14.24
CA LEU A 63 1.44 -5.45 15.10
C LEU A 63 0.70 -4.27 14.48
N ALA A 64 1.43 -3.33 13.89
CA ALA A 64 0.84 -2.15 13.26
C ALA A 64 0.01 -2.55 12.02
N LEU A 65 0.50 -3.46 11.19
CA LEU A 65 -0.29 -4.04 10.09
C LEU A 65 -1.48 -4.86 10.58
N PHE A 66 -1.30 -5.64 11.65
CA PHE A 66 -2.37 -6.45 12.24
C PHE A 66 -3.52 -5.57 12.72
N ILE A 67 -3.21 -4.51 13.48
CA ILE A 67 -4.21 -3.53 13.93
C ILE A 67 -4.85 -2.83 12.70
N GLY A 68 -4.04 -2.49 11.68
CA GLY A 68 -4.54 -1.91 10.43
C GLY A 68 -5.55 -2.81 9.73
N VAL A 69 -5.25 -4.10 9.61
CA VAL A 69 -6.14 -5.10 9.01
C VAL A 69 -7.37 -5.37 9.89
N LEU A 70 -7.19 -5.43 11.21
CA LEU A 70 -8.28 -5.61 12.16
C LEU A 70 -9.30 -4.46 12.05
N LEU A 71 -8.84 -3.22 11.89
CA LEU A 71 -9.71 -2.05 11.75
C LEU A 71 -10.52 -2.02 10.44
N ILE A 72 -10.13 -2.80 9.42
CA ILE A 72 -10.95 -2.99 8.20
C ILE A 72 -12.32 -3.61 8.55
N PHE A 73 -12.37 -4.44 9.60
CA PHE A 73 -13.61 -5.07 10.09
C PHE A 73 -14.48 -4.12 10.94
N PHE A 74 -14.05 -2.88 11.15
CA PHE A 74 -14.82 -1.89 11.89
C PHE A 74 -14.99 -0.57 11.10
N PRO A 75 -15.60 -0.62 9.89
CA PRO A 75 -15.72 0.56 9.03
C PRO A 75 -16.49 1.72 9.67
N TRP A 76 -17.43 1.41 10.57
CA TRP A 76 -18.22 2.41 11.30
C TRP A 76 -17.39 3.27 12.25
N LEU A 77 -16.32 2.73 12.86
CA LEU A 77 -15.40 3.51 13.70
C LEU A 77 -14.70 4.57 12.86
N ARG A 78 -14.24 4.16 11.66
CA ARG A 78 -13.59 5.06 10.70
C ARG A 78 -14.57 6.10 10.18
N ALA A 79 -15.80 5.73 9.84
CA ALA A 79 -16.84 6.67 9.43
C ALA A 79 -17.09 7.73 10.50
N PHE A 80 -17.35 7.31 11.75
CA PHE A 80 -17.60 8.22 12.87
C PHE A 80 -16.43 9.18 13.10
N TYR A 81 -15.20 8.66 13.09
CA TYR A 81 -13.99 9.46 13.22
C TYR A 81 -13.90 10.53 12.12
N LEU A 82 -14.12 10.15 10.86
CA LEU A 82 -14.02 11.05 9.72
C LEU A 82 -15.13 12.10 9.71
N GLU A 83 -16.38 11.70 9.92
CA GLU A 83 -17.51 12.63 9.98
C GLU A 83 -17.30 13.68 11.06
N ARG A 84 -16.79 13.27 12.24
CA ARG A 84 -16.46 14.20 13.32
C ARG A 84 -15.25 15.07 13.00
N ARG A 85 -14.14 14.50 12.51
CA ARG A 85 -12.88 15.21 12.22
C ARG A 85 -13.06 16.24 11.09
N PHE A 86 -13.87 15.91 10.10
CA PHE A 86 -14.11 16.75 8.92
C PHE A 86 -15.43 17.52 9.01
N GLN A 87 -16.19 17.41 10.11
CA GLN A 87 -17.49 18.04 10.31
C GLN A 87 -18.42 17.82 9.10
N LEU A 88 -18.48 16.58 8.63
CA LEU A 88 -19.27 16.22 7.44
C LEU A 88 -20.75 16.26 7.80
N ALA A 89 -21.51 17.07 7.08
CA ALA A 89 -22.94 17.23 7.26
C ALA A 89 -23.71 16.66 6.06
N GLU A 90 -25.02 16.48 6.26
CA GLU A 90 -25.93 16.23 5.16
C GLU A 90 -25.86 17.36 4.13
N PRO A 91 -25.98 17.05 2.84
CA PRO A 91 -25.88 18.04 1.77
C PRO A 91 -26.99 19.11 1.87
N ASP A 92 -26.63 20.38 1.73
CA ASP A 92 -27.60 21.46 1.52
C ASP A 92 -28.23 21.33 0.12
N GLN A 93 -29.53 21.02 0.09
CA GLN A 93 -30.28 20.77 -1.15
C GLN A 93 -30.41 22.00 -2.05
N ASN A 94 -30.10 23.20 -1.55
CA ASN A 94 -30.27 24.44 -2.30
C ASN A 94 -29.12 24.75 -3.27
N SER A 95 -28.01 24.02 -3.22
CA SER A 95 -26.84 24.27 -4.09
C SER A 95 -27.01 23.65 -5.49
N PRO A 96 -27.05 24.45 -6.57
CA PRO A 96 -27.18 23.91 -7.93
C PRO A 96 -25.97 23.04 -8.33
N ALA A 97 -24.78 23.39 -7.83
CA ALA A 97 -23.55 22.64 -8.11
C ALA A 97 -23.60 21.23 -7.49
N LEU A 98 -24.15 21.15 -6.28
CA LEU A 98 -24.34 19.86 -5.61
C LEU A 98 -25.31 18.98 -6.40
N THR A 99 -26.42 19.54 -6.89
CA THR A 99 -27.41 18.79 -7.68
C THR A 99 -26.79 18.22 -8.96
N GLU A 100 -25.95 19.00 -9.65
CA GLU A 100 -25.19 18.53 -10.82
C GLU A 100 -24.21 17.40 -10.44
N MET A 101 -23.41 17.59 -9.39
CA MET A 101 -22.48 16.55 -8.91
C MET A 101 -23.20 15.28 -8.45
N LYS A 102 -24.34 15.43 -7.76
CA LYS A 102 -25.17 14.31 -7.31
C LYS A 102 -25.70 13.52 -8.51
N THR A 103 -26.17 14.22 -9.54
CA THR A 103 -26.62 13.59 -10.78
C THR A 103 -25.49 12.83 -11.45
N PHE A 104 -24.30 13.43 -11.54
CA PHE A 104 -23.09 12.79 -12.06
C PHE A 104 -22.71 11.54 -11.25
N LEU A 105 -22.65 11.65 -9.92
CA LEU A 105 -22.31 10.52 -9.05
C LEU A 105 -23.34 9.39 -9.12
N GLN A 106 -24.64 9.71 -9.24
CA GLN A 106 -25.69 8.71 -9.39
C GLN A 106 -25.58 7.90 -10.69
N GLN A 107 -25.00 8.48 -11.75
CA GLN A 107 -24.76 7.77 -13.01
C GLN A 107 -23.63 6.74 -12.88
N HIS A 108 -22.58 7.04 -12.10
CA HIS A 108 -21.40 6.18 -11.99
C HIS A 108 -21.41 5.25 -10.76
N ALA A 109 -22.08 5.66 -9.67
CA ALA A 109 -22.12 4.96 -8.40
C ALA A 109 -23.40 5.28 -7.61
N PRO A 110 -24.54 4.66 -7.96
CA PRO A 110 -25.86 5.01 -7.42
C PRO A 110 -26.01 4.75 -5.91
N GLY A 111 -25.17 3.89 -5.33
CA GLY A 111 -25.18 3.56 -3.90
C GLY A 111 -24.36 4.48 -3.01
N ILE A 112 -23.62 5.45 -3.57
CA ILE A 112 -22.76 6.34 -2.78
C ILE A 112 -23.59 7.40 -2.06
N GLN A 113 -23.35 7.55 -0.76
CA GLN A 113 -23.93 8.61 0.04
C GLN A 113 -23.03 9.85 -0.01
N ILE A 114 -23.62 11.02 -0.24
CA ILE A 114 -22.88 12.28 -0.32
C ILE A 114 -22.95 12.98 1.02
N LYS A 115 -21.80 13.36 1.56
CA LYS A 115 -21.69 14.29 2.69
C LYS A 115 -20.85 15.49 2.28
N THR A 116 -21.12 16.64 2.87
CA THR A 116 -20.44 17.88 2.46
C THR A 116 -19.88 18.66 3.63
N ASN A 117 -18.80 19.38 3.38
CA ASN A 117 -18.37 20.51 4.19
C ASN A 117 -17.87 21.62 3.26
N MET A 118 -18.74 22.60 3.00
CA MET A 118 -18.45 23.69 2.06
C MET A 118 -17.48 24.73 2.64
N LEU A 119 -17.30 24.78 3.96
CA LEU A 119 -16.41 25.75 4.62
C LEU A 119 -14.93 25.36 4.47
N ARG A 120 -14.67 24.07 4.30
CA ARG A 120 -13.32 23.52 4.23
C ARG A 120 -12.82 23.47 2.79
N THR A 121 -11.59 23.95 2.56
CA THR A 121 -11.01 24.15 1.22
C THR A 121 -9.62 23.52 1.02
N ASP A 122 -9.05 22.89 2.06
CA ASP A 122 -7.75 22.18 2.03
C ASP A 122 -7.82 20.79 1.38
N GLN A 123 -9.03 20.31 1.07
CA GLN A 123 -9.29 19.03 0.38
C GLN A 123 -10.37 19.22 -0.69
N LEU A 124 -10.40 18.34 -1.69
CA LEU A 124 -11.35 18.36 -2.81
C LEU A 124 -12.50 17.39 -2.58
N ALA A 125 -12.17 16.10 -2.57
CA ALA A 125 -13.07 15.03 -2.16
C ALA A 125 -12.26 13.83 -1.67
N PHE A 126 -12.91 12.95 -0.92
CA PHE A 126 -12.42 11.60 -0.70
C PHE A 126 -13.57 10.63 -0.45
N VAL A 127 -13.35 9.36 -0.76
CA VAL A 127 -14.26 8.27 -0.40
C VAL A 127 -13.88 7.65 0.94
N TYR A 128 -14.89 7.22 1.70
CA TYR A 128 -14.69 6.50 2.96
C TYR A 128 -15.80 5.47 3.21
N PRO A 129 -15.53 4.42 4.01
CA PRO A 129 -16.50 3.35 4.21
C PRO A 129 -17.53 3.76 5.27
N LEU A 130 -18.81 3.66 4.95
CA LEU A 130 -19.92 3.75 5.91
C LEU A 130 -20.33 2.37 6.45
N GLY A 131 -19.94 1.32 5.73
CA GLY A 131 -20.12 -0.08 6.07
C GLY A 131 -19.44 -0.96 5.00
N TYR A 132 -19.55 -2.27 5.12
CA TYR A 132 -18.86 -3.22 4.21
C TYR A 132 -19.26 -3.11 2.73
N ARG A 133 -20.45 -2.58 2.43
CA ARG A 133 -20.96 -2.36 1.07
C ARG A 133 -21.60 -1.00 0.89
N LYS A 134 -21.33 -0.09 1.84
CA LYS A 134 -21.90 1.25 1.88
C LYS A 134 -20.75 2.22 1.92
N THR A 135 -20.74 3.14 0.99
CA THR A 135 -19.63 4.07 0.82
C THR A 135 -20.14 5.50 0.85
N GLY A 136 -19.44 6.35 1.60
CA GLY A 136 -19.66 7.78 1.62
C GLY A 136 -18.63 8.48 0.74
N ILE A 137 -19.03 9.56 0.08
CA ILE A 137 -18.12 10.52 -0.54
C ILE A 137 -18.25 11.85 0.17
N ALA A 138 -17.12 12.37 0.65
CA ALA A 138 -17.02 13.69 1.25
C ALA A 138 -16.68 14.71 0.15
N LEU A 139 -17.50 15.75 0.00
CA LEU A 139 -17.26 16.85 -0.95
C LEU A 139 -16.96 18.15 -0.20
N PHE A 140 -15.90 18.84 -0.60
CA PHE A 140 -15.41 20.04 0.06
C PHE A 140 -15.52 21.28 -0.82
N GLY A 141 -15.53 22.47 -0.20
CA GLY A 141 -15.74 23.77 -0.88
C GLY A 141 -14.82 24.01 -2.08
N SER A 142 -13.58 23.52 -2.02
CA SER A 142 -12.63 23.65 -3.14
C SER A 142 -13.08 22.90 -4.40
N LEU A 143 -13.77 21.75 -4.25
CA LEU A 143 -14.32 21.00 -5.37
C LEU A 143 -15.53 21.71 -5.98
N PHE A 144 -16.35 22.39 -5.18
CA PHE A 144 -17.45 23.22 -5.69
C PHE A 144 -16.92 24.37 -6.56
N LYS A 145 -15.86 25.03 -6.10
CA LYS A 145 -15.17 26.04 -6.90
C LYS A 145 -14.61 25.43 -8.19
N LEU A 146 -13.94 24.29 -8.08
CA LEU A 146 -13.35 23.60 -9.23
C LEU A 146 -14.42 23.18 -10.25
N TRP A 147 -15.53 22.63 -9.81
CA TRP A 147 -16.65 22.20 -10.65
C TRP A 147 -17.21 23.34 -11.50
N ARG A 148 -17.26 24.56 -10.93
CA ARG A 148 -17.72 25.74 -11.65
C ARG A 148 -16.68 26.32 -12.61
N SER A 149 -15.39 26.25 -12.26
CA SER A 149 -14.31 26.79 -13.11
C SER A 149 -13.81 25.82 -14.18
N ASP A 150 -13.84 24.52 -13.91
CA ASP A 150 -13.17 23.46 -14.67
C ASP A 150 -13.85 22.12 -14.35
N ARG A 151 -15.04 21.96 -14.95
CA ARG A 151 -15.92 20.81 -14.70
C ARG A 151 -15.26 19.48 -15.04
N GLN A 152 -14.50 19.42 -16.14
CA GLN A 152 -13.84 18.19 -16.59
C GLN A 152 -12.83 17.67 -15.55
N THR A 153 -12.02 18.57 -14.98
CA THR A 153 -11.08 18.21 -13.92
C THR A 153 -11.82 17.77 -12.65
N ALA A 154 -12.92 18.42 -12.29
CA ALA A 154 -13.72 18.03 -11.13
C ALA A 154 -14.37 16.65 -11.33
N GLU A 155 -14.91 16.37 -12.52
CA GLU A 155 -15.44 15.06 -12.90
C GLU A 155 -14.34 13.98 -12.87
N ALA A 156 -13.12 14.29 -13.30
CA ALA A 156 -11.99 13.36 -13.26
C ALA A 156 -11.65 12.93 -11.82
N ILE A 157 -11.64 13.90 -10.90
CA ILE A 157 -11.43 13.64 -9.47
C ILE A 157 -12.56 12.78 -8.91
N LEU A 158 -13.82 13.11 -9.20
CA LEU A 158 -14.94 12.30 -8.74
C LEU A 158 -14.93 10.88 -9.32
N LEU A 159 -14.52 10.68 -10.57
CA LEU A 159 -14.37 9.36 -11.16
C LEU A 159 -13.24 8.55 -10.50
N HIS A 160 -12.13 9.19 -10.16
CA HIS A 160 -11.04 8.55 -9.42
C HIS A 160 -11.53 8.06 -8.05
N GLU A 161 -12.24 8.91 -7.32
CA GLU A 161 -12.86 8.57 -6.03
C GLU A 161 -13.91 7.44 -6.20
N VAL A 162 -14.77 7.52 -7.21
CA VAL A 162 -15.73 6.45 -7.52
C VAL A 162 -15.03 5.12 -7.80
N ALA A 163 -13.88 5.13 -8.48
CA ALA A 163 -13.14 3.90 -8.74
C ALA A 163 -12.70 3.21 -7.44
N HIS A 164 -12.20 3.95 -6.44
CA HIS A 164 -11.86 3.40 -5.13
C HIS A 164 -13.07 2.78 -4.42
N SER A 165 -14.26 3.39 -4.58
CA SER A 165 -15.51 2.84 -4.07
C SER A 165 -15.88 1.53 -4.78
N ARG A 166 -15.84 1.51 -6.12
CA ARG A 166 -16.26 0.35 -6.94
C ARG A 166 -15.34 -0.86 -6.80
N HIS A 167 -14.05 -0.63 -6.53
CA HIS A 167 -13.11 -1.72 -6.29
C HIS A 167 -13.04 -2.15 -4.81
N GLY A 168 -13.76 -1.46 -3.92
CA GLY A 168 -13.75 -1.75 -2.49
C GLY A 168 -12.46 -1.30 -1.78
N ASP A 169 -11.62 -0.50 -2.44
CA ASP A 169 -10.34 -0.02 -1.90
C ASP A 169 -10.56 0.91 -0.70
N ALA A 170 -11.67 1.67 -0.70
CA ALA A 170 -12.05 2.58 0.38
C ALA A 170 -12.19 1.91 1.76
N LEU A 171 -12.39 0.58 1.83
CA LEU A 171 -12.41 -0.15 3.09
C LEU A 171 -11.02 -0.30 3.71
N ILE A 172 -10.00 -0.48 2.87
CA ILE A 172 -8.62 -0.78 3.29
C ILE A 172 -7.80 0.51 3.36
N ILE A 173 -7.89 1.36 2.34
CA ILE A 173 -7.14 2.62 2.21
C ILE A 173 -8.06 3.83 2.18
N GLY A 174 -7.48 5.02 2.17
CA GLY A 174 -8.13 6.31 2.12
C GLY A 174 -8.08 7.06 3.47
N ALA A 175 -8.76 8.20 3.51
CA ALA A 175 -8.78 9.08 4.68
C ALA A 175 -9.10 8.32 5.98
N GLY A 176 -8.26 8.47 7.00
CA GLY A 176 -8.48 7.85 8.32
C GLY A 176 -8.21 6.34 8.40
N SER A 177 -7.68 5.71 7.34
CA SER A 177 -7.22 4.31 7.43
C SER A 177 -5.98 4.22 8.34
N PHE A 178 -6.06 3.40 9.39
CA PHE A 178 -4.89 3.12 10.23
C PHE A 178 -3.83 2.34 9.45
N PHE A 179 -4.24 1.42 8.58
CA PHE A 179 -3.34 0.71 7.68
C PHE A 179 -2.52 1.68 6.82
N GLU A 180 -3.19 2.63 6.16
CA GLU A 180 -2.50 3.65 5.37
C GLU A 180 -1.62 4.54 6.25
N ALA A 181 -2.08 4.91 7.45
CA ALA A 181 -1.29 5.71 8.37
C ALA A 181 0.00 5.00 8.81
N VAL A 182 -0.05 3.70 9.07
CA VAL A 182 1.14 2.89 9.40
C VAL A 182 2.09 2.83 8.23
N VAL A 183 1.60 2.49 7.03
CA VAL A 183 2.41 2.44 5.81
C VAL A 183 3.04 3.79 5.53
N ARG A 184 2.29 4.89 5.64
CA ARG A 184 2.77 6.24 5.40
C ARG A 184 3.86 6.66 6.39
N ASN A 185 3.71 6.29 7.65
CA ASN A 185 4.62 6.72 8.72
C ASN A 185 5.69 5.67 9.06
N PHE A 186 5.90 4.65 8.22
CA PHE A 186 6.84 3.57 8.54
C PHE A 186 8.26 4.08 8.80
N ILE A 187 8.73 5.12 8.09
CA ILE A 187 10.04 5.72 8.34
C ILE A 187 10.09 6.38 9.72
N VAL A 188 9.01 7.05 10.13
CA VAL A 188 8.92 7.64 11.47
C VAL A 188 8.90 6.54 12.53
N LEU A 189 8.15 5.46 12.30
CA LEU A 189 8.15 4.29 13.17
C LEU A 189 9.55 3.66 13.26
N TYR A 190 10.27 3.53 12.15
CA TYR A 190 11.66 3.06 12.13
C TYR A 190 12.56 3.95 12.99
N LEU A 191 12.47 5.28 12.82
CA LEU A 191 13.31 6.20 13.58
C LEU A 191 13.00 6.13 15.09
N LEU A 192 11.72 6.13 15.46
CA LEU A 192 11.30 6.13 16.85
C LEU A 192 11.58 4.82 17.56
N PHE A 193 11.33 3.69 16.90
CA PHE A 193 11.33 2.39 17.55
C PHE A 193 12.55 1.52 17.21
N CYS A 194 13.27 1.79 16.12
CA CYS A 194 14.52 1.07 15.80
C CYS A 194 15.73 1.96 16.06
N PHE A 195 15.78 3.15 15.43
CA PHE A 195 16.98 3.99 15.44
C PHE A 195 17.27 4.59 16.81
N LEU A 196 16.29 5.19 17.48
CA LEU A 196 16.50 5.80 18.80
C LEU A 196 16.92 4.79 19.87
N PRO A 197 16.24 3.63 20.07
CA PRO A 197 16.67 2.66 21.07
C PRO A 197 18.06 2.08 20.79
N LEU A 198 18.40 1.84 19.52
CA LEU A 198 19.73 1.36 19.16
C LEU A 198 20.81 2.42 19.33
N SER A 199 20.52 3.67 19.01
CA SER A 199 21.45 4.79 19.26
C SER A 199 21.70 4.98 20.76
N TRP A 200 20.66 4.80 21.57
CA TRP A 200 20.78 4.81 23.02
C TRP A 200 21.62 3.63 23.53
N SER A 201 21.37 2.42 23.04
CA SER A 201 22.17 1.23 23.37
C SER A 201 23.64 1.42 22.99
N PHE A 202 23.90 1.94 21.78
CA PHE A 202 25.24 2.29 21.31
C PHE A 202 25.93 3.31 22.24
N ALA A 203 25.22 4.37 22.63
CA ALA A 203 25.74 5.39 23.53
C ALA A 203 26.07 4.79 24.91
N SER A 204 25.19 3.96 25.48
CA SER A 204 25.42 3.27 26.75
C SER A 204 26.66 2.38 26.69
N GLN A 205 26.74 1.51 25.68
CA GLN A 205 27.89 0.61 25.50
C GLN A 205 29.20 1.39 25.30
N SER A 206 29.15 2.53 24.60
CA SER A 206 30.31 3.40 24.40
C SER A 206 30.75 4.06 25.71
N ILE A 207 29.81 4.49 26.55
CA ILE A 207 30.10 5.05 27.89
C ILE A 207 30.72 3.98 28.78
N ASP A 208 30.14 2.78 28.82
CA ASP A 208 30.65 1.65 29.62
C ASP A 208 32.07 1.26 29.17
N ALA A 209 32.30 1.19 27.85
CA ALA A 209 33.62 0.97 27.27
C ALA A 209 34.61 2.07 27.70
N LEU A 210 34.20 3.35 27.70
CA LEU A 210 35.02 4.48 28.14
C LEU A 210 35.31 4.49 29.64
N GLN A 211 34.42 3.94 30.47
CA GLN A 211 34.59 3.85 31.93
C GLN A 211 35.40 2.63 32.36
N SER A 212 35.60 1.64 31.48
CA SER A 212 36.42 0.46 31.78
C SER A 212 37.87 0.83 32.18
N GLY A 213 38.53 -0.02 32.97
CA GLY A 213 39.95 0.19 33.37
C GLY A 213 40.97 0.00 32.22
N ILE A 214 40.50 -0.17 30.98
CA ILE A 214 41.30 -0.55 29.81
C ILE A 214 41.97 0.71 29.20
N PRO A 215 43.16 0.59 28.57
CA PRO A 215 43.81 1.71 27.89
C PRO A 215 42.92 2.40 26.84
N PHE A 216 43.01 3.72 26.74
CA PHE A 216 42.18 4.55 25.85
C PHE A 216 42.25 4.15 24.37
N ALA A 217 43.44 3.79 23.87
CA ALA A 217 43.61 3.34 22.49
C ALA A 217 42.78 2.08 22.19
N HIS A 218 42.73 1.13 23.13
CA HIS A 218 41.95 -0.09 23.00
C HIS A 218 40.44 0.18 23.08
N LYS A 219 40.01 1.17 23.87
CA LYS A 219 38.61 1.62 23.92
C LYS A 219 38.16 2.19 22.56
N LEU A 220 38.97 3.07 21.97
CA LEU A 220 38.69 3.61 20.63
C LEU A 220 38.65 2.50 19.58
N GLN A 221 39.61 1.56 19.65
CA GLN A 221 39.63 0.40 18.76
C GLN A 221 38.31 -0.38 18.87
N GLN A 222 37.87 -0.77 20.08
CA GLN A 222 36.61 -1.49 20.28
C GLN A 222 35.39 -0.73 19.73
N ILE A 223 35.30 0.58 19.94
CA ILE A 223 34.22 1.41 19.41
C ILE A 223 34.18 1.35 17.89
N PHE A 224 35.32 1.56 17.22
CA PHE A 224 35.38 1.65 15.76
C PHE A 224 35.37 0.31 15.04
N THR A 225 35.86 -0.77 15.66
CA THR A 225 35.95 -2.10 15.00
C THR A 225 34.81 -3.04 15.36
N ILE A 226 34.13 -2.83 16.49
CA ILE A 226 33.08 -3.75 16.99
C ILE A 226 31.75 -3.00 17.13
N ILE A 227 31.69 -1.99 18.01
CA ILE A 227 30.40 -1.41 18.44
C ILE A 227 29.73 -0.66 17.28
N LEU A 228 30.47 0.22 16.59
CA LEU A 228 29.93 1.02 15.49
C LEU A 228 29.52 0.18 14.28
N PRO A 229 30.37 -0.74 13.74
CA PRO A 229 29.96 -1.63 12.66
C PRO A 229 28.80 -2.53 13.05
N GLY A 230 28.80 -3.08 14.26
CA GLY A 230 27.72 -3.95 14.76
C GLY A 230 26.38 -3.22 14.84
N SER A 231 26.37 -2.01 15.40
CA SER A 231 25.17 -1.17 15.47
C SER A 231 24.66 -0.77 14.08
N PHE A 232 25.57 -0.45 13.15
CA PHE A 232 25.21 -0.17 11.76
C PHE A 232 24.57 -1.38 11.07
N LEU A 233 25.18 -2.56 11.19
CA LEU A 233 24.64 -3.80 10.61
C LEU A 233 23.29 -4.15 11.20
N GLN A 234 23.09 -3.98 12.52
CA GLN A 234 21.82 -4.19 13.19
C GLN A 234 20.73 -3.25 12.67
N LEU A 235 21.03 -1.95 12.55
CA LEU A 235 20.12 -0.97 11.95
C LEU A 235 19.75 -1.34 10.52
N LEU A 236 20.75 -1.68 9.70
CA LEU A 236 20.54 -2.11 8.32
C LEU A 236 19.67 -3.38 8.24
N GLY A 237 19.86 -4.31 9.17
CA GLY A 237 19.08 -5.54 9.26
C GLY A 237 17.62 -5.28 9.61
N LEU A 238 17.37 -4.42 10.61
CA LEU A 238 16.01 -3.98 10.99
C LEU A 238 15.33 -3.22 9.85
N LEU A 239 16.05 -2.36 9.14
CA LEU A 239 15.52 -1.65 7.97
C LEU A 239 15.12 -2.64 6.87
N GLY A 240 15.99 -3.62 6.56
CA GLY A 240 15.67 -4.70 5.62
C GLY A 240 14.43 -5.49 6.03
N GLY A 241 14.32 -5.84 7.32
CA GLY A 241 13.14 -6.48 7.89
C GLY A 241 11.88 -5.65 7.68
N MET A 242 11.91 -4.37 8.05
CA MET A 242 10.77 -3.46 7.94
C MET A 242 10.34 -3.22 6.48
N VAL A 243 11.29 -3.01 5.57
CA VAL A 243 11.01 -2.86 4.13
C VAL A 243 10.37 -4.13 3.58
N SER A 244 10.84 -5.32 3.99
CA SER A 244 10.26 -6.60 3.53
C SER A 244 8.79 -6.78 3.92
N VAL A 245 8.37 -6.14 5.01
CA VAL A 245 6.99 -6.15 5.51
C VAL A 245 6.12 -5.15 4.74
N PHE A 246 6.62 -3.94 4.50
CA PHE A 246 5.83 -2.85 3.91
C PHE A 246 5.84 -2.78 2.38
N VAL A 247 6.81 -3.39 1.70
CA VAL A 247 6.92 -3.27 0.24
C VAL A 247 5.69 -3.80 -0.51
N LEU A 248 5.15 -4.95 -0.09
CA LEU A 248 3.96 -5.53 -0.72
C LEU A 248 2.70 -4.67 -0.52
N PRO A 249 2.34 -4.23 0.70
CA PRO A 249 1.19 -3.36 0.88
C PRO A 249 1.36 -2.01 0.16
N ILE A 250 2.56 -1.42 0.15
CA ILE A 250 2.85 -0.19 -0.62
C ILE A 250 2.52 -0.38 -2.11
N ILE A 251 3.03 -1.45 -2.72
CA ILE A 251 2.79 -1.71 -4.14
C ILE A 251 1.32 -2.06 -4.41
N ALA A 252 0.63 -2.73 -3.49
CA ALA A 252 -0.81 -2.93 -3.59
C ALA A 252 -1.59 -1.61 -3.58
N VAL A 253 -1.25 -0.64 -2.72
CA VAL A 253 -1.84 0.71 -2.74
C VAL A 253 -1.56 1.40 -4.07
N TRP A 254 -0.33 1.32 -4.59
CA TRP A 254 -0.02 1.90 -5.90
C TRP A 254 -0.84 1.27 -7.03
N CYS A 255 -1.08 -0.03 -6.98
CA CYS A 255 -1.93 -0.70 -7.96
C CYS A 255 -3.39 -0.20 -7.90
N ALA A 256 -3.93 0.07 -6.70
CA ALA A 256 -5.25 0.67 -6.54
C ALA A 256 -5.31 2.07 -7.16
N GLU A 257 -4.30 2.91 -6.91
CA GLU A 257 -4.17 4.24 -7.52
C GLU A 257 -4.09 4.18 -9.05
N PHE A 258 -3.29 3.28 -9.62
CA PHE A 258 -3.20 3.09 -11.07
C PHE A 258 -4.49 2.59 -11.67
N ASN A 259 -5.22 1.71 -10.97
CA ASN A 259 -6.51 1.21 -11.42
C ASN A 259 -7.56 2.33 -11.42
N ALA A 260 -7.57 3.18 -10.39
CA ALA A 260 -8.43 4.35 -10.31
C ALA A 260 -8.13 5.37 -11.43
N ASP A 261 -6.86 5.62 -11.73
CA ASP A 261 -6.46 6.50 -12.86
C ASP A 261 -6.90 5.95 -14.23
N ARG A 262 -6.75 4.63 -14.44
CA ARG A 262 -7.23 3.97 -15.67
C ARG A 262 -8.75 4.04 -15.80
N PHE A 263 -9.46 3.92 -14.68
CA PHE A 263 -10.92 4.06 -14.66
C PHE A 263 -11.35 5.45 -15.17
N VAL A 264 -10.66 6.52 -14.77
CA VAL A 264 -10.92 7.89 -15.27
C VAL A 264 -10.74 7.97 -16.78
N ILE A 265 -9.59 7.50 -17.31
CA ILE A 265 -9.30 7.57 -18.75
C ILE A 265 -10.32 6.78 -19.57
N ASN A 266 -10.72 5.60 -19.10
CA ASN A 266 -11.71 4.77 -19.78
C ASN A 266 -13.08 5.45 -19.88
N HIS A 267 -13.45 6.32 -18.92
CA HIS A 267 -14.74 7.01 -18.91
C HIS A 267 -14.71 8.36 -19.64
N GLN A 268 -13.62 9.13 -19.52
CA GLN A 268 -13.52 10.46 -20.13
C GLN A 268 -12.94 10.44 -21.55
N LYS A 269 -12.40 9.30 -22.01
CA LYS A 269 -11.72 9.14 -23.33
C LYS A 269 -10.59 10.17 -23.57
N SER A 270 -10.12 10.86 -22.53
CA SER A 270 -9.09 11.91 -22.59
C SER A 270 -8.11 11.73 -21.44
N SER A 271 -6.81 11.64 -21.76
CA SER A 271 -5.74 11.61 -20.76
C SER A 271 -5.40 13.01 -20.26
N MET A 272 -5.70 14.07 -21.02
CA MET A 272 -5.33 15.45 -20.67
C MET A 272 -6.04 15.96 -19.41
N ASP A 273 -7.26 15.50 -19.16
CA ASP A 273 -8.07 15.96 -18.02
C ASP A 273 -7.57 15.34 -16.70
N LEU A 274 -7.23 14.05 -16.73
CA LEU A 274 -6.50 13.40 -15.64
C LEU A 274 -5.13 14.06 -15.42
N LEU A 275 -4.41 14.40 -16.49
CA LEU A 275 -3.12 15.09 -16.40
C LEU A 275 -3.24 16.46 -15.72
N HIS A 276 -4.29 17.21 -16.04
CA HIS A 276 -4.56 18.52 -15.44
C HIS A 276 -4.95 18.38 -13.96
N ALA A 277 -5.79 17.40 -13.62
CA ALA A 277 -6.16 17.07 -12.25
C ALA A 277 -4.93 16.70 -11.41
N LEU A 278 -4.11 15.76 -11.88
CA LEU A 278 -2.91 15.30 -11.17
C LEU A 278 -1.89 16.42 -10.94
N ASN A 279 -1.77 17.36 -11.90
CA ASN A 279 -0.87 18.51 -11.77
C ASN A 279 -1.43 19.58 -10.81
N LYS A 280 -2.74 19.76 -10.70
CA LYS A 280 -3.35 20.71 -9.75
C LYS A 280 -3.30 20.23 -8.29
N ILE A 281 -3.23 18.90 -8.08
CA ILE A 281 -3.15 18.29 -6.74
C ILE A 281 -1.73 18.36 -6.14
N SER A 282 -0.69 18.66 -6.93
CA SER A 282 0.68 18.71 -6.41
C SER A 282 0.89 19.92 -5.48
N LEU A 283 0.74 19.69 -4.18
CA LEU A 283 1.09 20.66 -3.15
C LEU A 283 2.62 20.81 -3.06
N PRO A 284 3.14 22.02 -2.77
CA PRO A 284 4.53 22.17 -2.37
C PRO A 284 4.73 21.48 -1.01
N LEU A 285 5.45 20.37 -1.00
CA LEU A 285 5.76 19.60 0.21
C LEU A 285 7.24 19.78 0.58
N SER A 286 7.55 19.80 1.88
CA SER A 286 8.93 19.63 2.35
C SER A 286 9.49 18.28 1.88
N ILE A 287 10.81 18.14 1.78
CA ILE A 287 11.46 16.90 1.29
C ILE A 287 10.99 15.67 2.08
N PHE A 288 10.88 15.78 3.41
CA PHE A 288 10.42 14.68 4.26
C PHE A 288 8.94 14.33 4.01
N SER A 289 8.07 15.34 3.94
CA SER A 289 6.66 15.15 3.59
C SER A 289 6.48 14.60 2.17
N TRP A 290 7.37 14.95 1.25
CA TRP A 290 7.40 14.43 -0.11
C TRP A 290 7.75 12.94 -0.13
N ILE A 291 8.79 12.51 0.60
CA ILE A 291 9.15 11.08 0.72
C ILE A 291 7.98 10.29 1.31
N ILE A 292 7.43 10.76 2.43
CA ILE A 292 6.28 10.14 3.11
C ILE A 292 5.07 10.02 2.17
N PHE A 293 4.76 11.09 1.43
CA PHE A 293 3.66 11.11 0.48
C PHE A 293 3.86 10.10 -0.66
N ARG A 294 5.11 9.90 -1.12
CA ARG A 294 5.42 8.95 -2.20
C ARG A 294 5.27 7.49 -1.81
N LEU A 295 5.21 7.18 -0.51
CA LEU A 295 5.00 5.80 -0.06
C LEU A 295 3.57 5.35 -0.31
N THR A 296 2.58 6.20 -0.07
CA THR A 296 1.17 5.87 -0.28
C THR A 296 0.62 6.35 -1.62
N HIS A 297 1.31 7.28 -2.30
CA HIS A 297 0.92 7.74 -3.62
C HIS A 297 2.05 7.57 -4.64
N PRO A 298 1.82 6.81 -5.73
CA PRO A 298 2.85 6.60 -6.73
C PRO A 298 3.33 7.91 -7.36
N PRO A 299 4.58 7.97 -7.84
CA PRO A 299 5.09 9.11 -8.60
C PRO A 299 4.12 9.54 -9.72
N ILE A 300 3.85 10.85 -9.86
CA ILE A 300 2.91 11.36 -10.86
C ILE A 300 3.31 10.88 -12.27
N LYS A 301 4.60 10.84 -12.59
CA LYS A 301 5.09 10.30 -13.87
C LYS A 301 4.69 8.82 -14.08
N MET A 302 4.74 8.01 -13.03
CA MET A 302 4.31 6.61 -13.07
C MET A 302 2.80 6.50 -13.21
N ARG A 303 2.02 7.31 -12.48
CA ARG A 303 0.55 7.39 -12.62
C ARG A 303 0.14 7.66 -14.06
N LYS A 304 0.73 8.71 -14.65
CA LYS A 304 0.53 9.08 -16.06
C LYS A 304 0.86 7.93 -17.01
N TRP A 305 2.03 7.32 -16.81
CA TRP A 305 2.48 6.21 -17.64
C TRP A 305 1.58 4.98 -17.52
N ALA A 306 1.12 4.63 -16.31
CA ALA A 306 0.27 3.47 -16.04
C ALA A 306 -1.17 3.64 -16.57
N ALA A 307 -1.63 4.89 -16.61
CA ALA A 307 -2.97 5.22 -17.09
C ALA A 307 -3.09 5.09 -18.62
N GLU A 308 -1.99 5.19 -19.38
CA GLU A 308 -2.02 5.10 -20.84
C GLU A 308 -2.62 3.77 -21.37
N PRO A 309 -3.49 3.82 -22.40
CA PRO A 309 -4.21 2.66 -22.92
C PRO A 309 -3.34 1.84 -23.89
N ARG A 310 -2.17 1.38 -23.45
CA ARG A 310 -1.28 0.49 -24.23
C ARG A 310 -1.19 -0.88 -23.59
N LEU A 311 -1.40 -1.95 -24.36
CA LEU A 311 -1.38 -3.34 -23.86
C LEU A 311 -0.07 -3.68 -23.13
N GLY A 312 1.08 -3.30 -23.68
CA GLY A 312 2.38 -3.54 -23.04
C GLY A 312 2.55 -2.80 -21.70
N LYS A 313 1.99 -1.60 -21.57
CA LYS A 313 1.99 -0.87 -20.29
C LYS A 313 1.04 -1.51 -19.29
N PHE A 314 -0.12 -1.94 -19.75
CA PHE A 314 -1.07 -2.68 -18.91
C PHE A 314 -0.47 -3.98 -18.37
N LEU A 315 0.24 -4.74 -19.21
CA LEU A 315 0.99 -5.93 -18.78
C LEU A 315 1.95 -5.62 -17.63
N LEU A 316 2.73 -4.54 -17.75
CA LEU A 316 3.68 -4.14 -16.71
C LEU A 316 2.98 -3.69 -15.41
N VAL A 317 1.82 -3.03 -15.51
CA VAL A 317 1.01 -2.67 -14.34
C VAL A 317 0.47 -3.94 -13.66
N LEU A 318 -0.01 -4.93 -14.43
CA LEU A 318 -0.44 -6.22 -13.88
C LEU A 318 0.69 -6.95 -13.14
N LEU A 319 1.91 -6.91 -13.69
CA LEU A 319 3.08 -7.57 -13.12
C LEU A 319 3.71 -6.82 -11.94
N LEU A 320 3.29 -5.59 -11.65
CA LEU A 320 3.91 -4.77 -10.61
C LEU A 320 3.86 -5.44 -9.22
N PHE A 321 2.70 -6.00 -8.85
CA PHE A 321 2.51 -6.65 -7.56
C PHE A 321 3.30 -7.98 -7.44
N PRO A 322 3.27 -8.90 -8.42
CA PRO A 322 4.17 -10.06 -8.44
C PRO A 322 5.65 -9.68 -8.35
N VAL A 323 6.09 -8.66 -9.12
CA VAL A 323 7.49 -8.22 -9.13
C VAL A 323 7.93 -7.63 -7.79
N ALA A 324 7.00 -7.09 -6.98
CA ALA A 324 7.31 -6.60 -5.65
C ALA A 324 7.87 -7.69 -4.71
N TYR A 325 7.65 -8.98 -5.00
CA TYR A 325 8.27 -10.07 -4.26
C TYR A 325 9.79 -10.13 -4.45
N PHE A 326 10.34 -9.63 -5.56
CA PHE A 326 11.79 -9.50 -5.70
C PHE A 326 12.34 -8.35 -4.85
N ALA A 327 11.61 -7.25 -4.73
CA ALA A 327 11.98 -6.16 -3.82
C ALA A 327 11.93 -6.63 -2.36
N LYS A 328 10.92 -7.43 -2.00
CA LYS A 328 10.86 -8.12 -0.70
C LYS A 328 12.06 -9.03 -0.48
N LEU A 329 12.43 -9.85 -1.47
CA LEU A 329 13.60 -10.73 -1.40
C LEU A 329 14.88 -9.92 -1.16
N LEU A 330 15.09 -8.83 -1.91
CA LEU A 330 16.27 -7.98 -1.72
C LEU A 330 16.34 -7.43 -0.28
N ALA A 331 15.22 -6.99 0.28
CA ALA A 331 15.15 -6.52 1.66
C ALA A 331 15.45 -7.64 2.68
N LEU A 332 14.99 -8.87 2.42
CA LEU A 332 15.31 -10.05 3.23
C LEU A 332 16.79 -10.45 3.12
N ILE A 333 17.40 -10.32 1.93
CA ILE A 333 18.84 -10.55 1.73
C ILE A 333 19.65 -9.55 2.54
N ILE A 334 19.29 -8.25 2.51
CA ILE A 334 19.92 -7.23 3.34
C ILE A 334 19.83 -7.62 4.82
N ARG A 335 18.65 -8.03 5.28
CA ARG A 335 18.45 -8.50 6.66
C ARG A 335 19.35 -9.69 7.01
N ALA A 336 19.35 -10.72 6.19
CA ALA A 336 20.13 -11.93 6.43
C ALA A 336 21.64 -11.65 6.41
N LEU A 337 22.12 -10.91 5.42
CA LEU A 337 23.52 -10.54 5.30
C LEU A 337 24.00 -9.71 6.50
N SER A 338 23.19 -8.73 6.95
CA SER A 338 23.47 -7.98 8.18
C SER A 338 23.64 -8.90 9.39
N GLY A 339 22.74 -9.89 9.54
CA GLY A 339 22.80 -10.85 10.64
C GLY A 339 24.06 -11.73 10.58
N TYR A 340 24.39 -12.28 9.41
CA TYR A 340 25.57 -13.13 9.25
C TYR A 340 26.89 -12.39 9.47
N LEU A 341 26.98 -11.13 9.01
CA LEU A 341 28.15 -10.29 9.25
C LEU A 341 28.28 -9.92 10.74
N LEU A 342 27.16 -9.76 11.46
CA LEU A 342 27.16 -9.46 12.90
C LEU A 342 27.72 -10.60 13.74
N ILE A 343 27.44 -11.85 13.37
CA ILE A 343 27.95 -13.05 14.07
C ILE A 343 29.34 -13.50 13.58
N CYS A 344 29.98 -12.70 12.72
CA CYS A 344 31.32 -12.96 12.16
C CYS A 344 31.46 -14.32 11.45
N SER A 345 30.41 -14.76 10.74
CA SER A 345 30.48 -15.98 9.91
C SER A 345 31.54 -15.85 8.80
N ASP A 346 32.15 -16.98 8.43
CA ASP A 346 33.05 -17.04 7.29
C ASP A 346 32.32 -16.71 5.97
N PHE A 347 32.98 -16.02 5.03
CA PHE A 347 32.34 -15.58 3.79
C PHE A 347 31.77 -16.75 2.98
N ALA A 348 32.44 -17.91 2.95
CA ALA A 348 31.91 -19.07 2.22
C ALA A 348 30.61 -19.58 2.85
N GLU A 349 30.53 -19.59 4.18
CA GLU A 349 29.32 -19.93 4.91
C GLU A 349 28.19 -18.93 4.61
N ILE A 350 28.48 -17.62 4.61
CA ILE A 350 27.51 -16.57 4.26
C ILE A 350 26.89 -16.83 2.88
N PHE A 351 27.72 -17.13 1.86
CA PHE A 351 27.23 -17.40 0.52
C PHE A 351 26.33 -18.64 0.46
N VAL A 352 26.72 -19.73 1.13
CA VAL A 352 25.91 -20.96 1.19
C VAL A 352 24.57 -20.68 1.88
N GLN A 353 24.58 -19.98 3.01
CA GLN A 353 23.36 -19.66 3.75
C GLN A 353 22.43 -18.71 2.99
N LEU A 354 22.98 -17.70 2.29
CA LEU A 354 22.19 -16.82 1.43
C LEU A 354 21.56 -17.58 0.27
N ALA A 355 22.31 -18.48 -0.38
CA ALA A 355 21.76 -19.33 -1.45
C ALA A 355 20.62 -20.21 -0.94
N ASN A 356 20.78 -20.82 0.24
CA ASN A 356 19.73 -21.61 0.88
C ASN A 356 18.50 -20.77 1.26
N ASN A 357 18.70 -19.55 1.76
CA ASN A 357 17.61 -18.63 2.07
C ASN A 357 16.84 -18.22 0.81
N ILE A 358 17.53 -17.93 -0.30
CA ILE A 358 16.90 -17.60 -1.59
C ILE A 358 16.09 -18.80 -2.10
N LYS A 359 16.67 -20.01 -2.05
CA LYS A 359 15.98 -21.25 -2.44
C LYS A 359 14.70 -21.46 -1.62
N THR A 360 14.81 -21.32 -0.30
CA THR A 360 13.69 -21.48 0.63
C THR A 360 12.62 -20.41 0.40
N TYR A 361 13.03 -19.17 0.13
CA TYR A 361 12.12 -18.09 -0.21
C TYR A 361 11.29 -18.41 -1.46
N PHE A 362 11.93 -18.85 -2.56
CA PHE A 362 11.21 -19.19 -3.78
C PHE A 362 10.25 -20.38 -3.58
N ALA A 363 10.68 -21.42 -2.87
CA ALA A 363 9.78 -22.54 -2.52
C ALA A 363 8.58 -22.06 -1.68
N THR A 364 8.79 -21.14 -0.74
CA THR A 364 7.73 -20.60 0.13
C THR A 364 6.73 -19.74 -0.63
N ILE A 365 7.17 -18.93 -1.60
CA ILE A 365 6.29 -18.05 -2.37
C ILE A 365 5.65 -18.74 -3.59
N ALA A 366 6.12 -19.92 -4.01
CA ALA A 366 5.61 -20.61 -5.18
C ALA A 366 4.09 -20.85 -5.13
N PRO A 367 3.49 -21.32 -4.01
CA PRO A 367 2.03 -21.43 -3.91
C PRO A 367 1.31 -20.09 -4.07
N ILE A 368 1.90 -19.00 -3.55
CA ILE A 368 1.37 -17.64 -3.66
C ILE A 368 1.39 -17.18 -5.12
N TRP A 369 2.47 -17.45 -5.85
CA TRP A 369 2.57 -17.12 -7.28
C TRP A 369 1.62 -17.96 -8.14
N CYS A 370 1.42 -19.24 -7.83
CA CYS A 370 0.37 -20.05 -8.45
C CYS A 370 -1.03 -19.46 -8.18
N ALA A 371 -1.31 -18.99 -6.96
CA ALA A 371 -2.56 -18.31 -6.64
C ALA A 371 -2.74 -17.00 -7.42
N MET A 372 -1.68 -16.20 -7.58
CA MET A 372 -1.72 -15.00 -8.44
C MET A 372 -1.98 -15.35 -9.91
N ALA A 373 -1.34 -16.39 -10.43
CA ALA A 373 -1.57 -16.87 -11.80
C ALA A 373 -3.03 -17.31 -12.00
N GLY A 374 -3.58 -18.08 -11.06
CA GLY A 374 -5.01 -18.41 -11.05
C GLY A 374 -5.89 -17.16 -10.97
N PHE A 375 -5.51 -16.17 -10.16
CA PHE A 375 -6.25 -14.92 -10.04
C PHE A 375 -6.26 -14.12 -11.34
N PHE A 376 -5.14 -14.05 -12.06
CA PHE A 376 -5.09 -13.44 -13.40
C PHE A 376 -6.05 -14.11 -14.39
N LEU A 377 -6.11 -15.45 -14.41
CA LEU A 377 -6.98 -16.18 -15.34
C LEU A 377 -8.47 -15.94 -15.05
N ILE A 378 -8.83 -15.83 -13.77
CA ILE A 378 -10.23 -15.72 -13.34
C ILE A 378 -10.69 -14.26 -13.29
N TRP A 379 -9.79 -13.30 -13.07
CA TRP A 379 -10.14 -11.88 -12.89
C TRP A 379 -11.00 -11.26 -14.00
N PRO A 380 -10.75 -11.52 -15.30
CA PRO A 380 -11.58 -10.96 -16.38
C PRO A 380 -13.06 -11.32 -16.29
N PHE A 381 -13.38 -12.44 -15.62
CA PHE A 381 -14.75 -12.88 -15.33
C PHE A 381 -15.26 -12.33 -14.00
N MET A 382 -14.40 -12.30 -12.97
CA MET A 382 -14.77 -11.85 -11.63
C MET A 382 -14.96 -10.34 -11.50
N SER A 383 -14.28 -9.53 -12.32
CA SER A 383 -14.31 -8.06 -12.20
C SER A 383 -15.73 -7.48 -12.23
N MET A 384 -16.62 -8.02 -13.08
CA MET A 384 -18.02 -7.59 -13.15
C MET A 384 -18.75 -7.80 -11.82
N TYR A 385 -18.59 -8.99 -11.23
CA TYR A 385 -19.24 -9.35 -9.97
C TYR A 385 -18.64 -8.59 -8.80
N TRP A 386 -17.32 -8.37 -8.83
CA TRP A 386 -16.61 -7.58 -7.85
C TRP A 386 -17.11 -6.13 -7.81
N GLU A 387 -17.18 -5.47 -8.98
CA GLU A 387 -17.71 -4.11 -9.09
C GLU A 387 -19.19 -4.04 -8.74
N GLN A 388 -19.98 -5.06 -9.09
CA GLN A 388 -21.39 -5.13 -8.69
C GLN A 388 -21.53 -5.25 -7.17
N TYR A 389 -20.66 -6.02 -6.52
CA TYR A 389 -20.68 -6.25 -5.08
C TYR A 389 -20.40 -4.98 -4.28
N PHE A 390 -19.40 -4.20 -4.68
CA PHE A 390 -19.00 -2.97 -3.97
C PHE A 390 -19.70 -1.70 -4.48
N GLY A 391 -19.83 -1.55 -5.80
CA GLY A 391 -20.40 -0.35 -6.43
C GLY A 391 -21.91 -0.38 -6.65
N GLY A 392 -22.55 -1.56 -6.52
CA GLY A 392 -23.98 -1.74 -6.79
C GLY A 392 -24.38 -1.69 -8.27
N SER A 393 -23.42 -1.45 -9.16
CA SER A 393 -23.59 -1.42 -10.62
C SER A 393 -22.68 -2.46 -11.28
N ARG A 394 -23.20 -3.16 -12.29
CA ARG A 394 -22.40 -4.14 -13.04
C ARG A 394 -21.25 -3.43 -13.75
N GLY A 395 -20.04 -3.95 -13.53
CA GLY A 395 -18.84 -3.54 -14.26
C GLY A 395 -18.82 -4.00 -15.72
N THR A 396 -17.81 -3.54 -16.44
CA THR A 396 -17.53 -3.99 -17.80
C THR A 396 -16.69 -5.27 -17.78
N GLN A 397 -16.92 -6.15 -18.76
CA GLN A 397 -16.09 -7.34 -18.93
C GLN A 397 -14.73 -6.96 -19.52
N ASN A 398 -13.67 -7.56 -19.01
CA ASN A 398 -12.30 -7.29 -19.46
C ASN A 398 -11.85 -8.20 -20.63
N PHE A 399 -12.76 -8.83 -21.36
CA PHE A 399 -12.43 -9.84 -22.38
C PHE A 399 -11.54 -9.32 -23.52
N GLY A 400 -11.69 -8.04 -23.90
CA GLY A 400 -10.82 -7.43 -24.92
C GLY A 400 -9.33 -7.43 -24.55
N THR A 401 -8.99 -7.66 -23.28
CA THR A 401 -7.61 -7.74 -22.78
C THR A 401 -7.24 -9.11 -22.22
N TYR A 402 -8.04 -10.16 -22.46
CA TYR A 402 -7.82 -11.49 -21.90
C TYR A 402 -6.42 -12.06 -22.19
N ALA A 403 -5.91 -11.85 -23.41
CA ALA A 403 -4.57 -12.28 -23.79
C ALA A 403 -3.46 -11.71 -22.89
N VAL A 404 -3.63 -10.48 -22.38
CA VAL A 404 -2.67 -9.85 -21.46
C VAL A 404 -2.70 -10.54 -20.10
N TYR A 405 -3.89 -10.87 -19.58
CA TYR A 405 -4.00 -11.61 -18.33
C TYR A 405 -3.45 -13.03 -18.43
N LEU A 406 -3.71 -13.72 -19.55
CA LEU A 406 -3.14 -15.04 -19.82
C LEU A 406 -1.60 -14.97 -19.84
N LEU A 407 -1.04 -13.97 -20.53
CA LEU A 407 0.40 -13.75 -20.55
C LEU A 407 0.95 -13.45 -19.15
N SER A 408 0.29 -12.60 -18.35
CA SER A 408 0.66 -12.35 -16.96
C SER A 408 0.63 -13.64 -16.11
N ALA A 409 -0.39 -14.48 -16.30
CA ALA A 409 -0.52 -15.75 -15.61
C ALA A 409 0.62 -16.70 -15.97
N LEU A 410 1.02 -16.77 -17.24
CA LEU A 410 2.16 -17.59 -17.69
C LEU A 410 3.48 -17.08 -17.13
N ILE A 411 3.71 -15.76 -17.15
CA ILE A 411 4.94 -15.13 -16.63
C ILE A 411 5.13 -15.42 -15.14
N VAL A 412 4.05 -15.38 -14.35
CA VAL A 412 4.12 -15.62 -12.90
C VAL A 412 4.03 -17.11 -12.55
N GLY A 413 3.20 -17.87 -13.26
CA GLY A 413 2.91 -19.26 -12.98
C GLY A 413 4.02 -20.22 -13.40
N LEU A 414 4.64 -20.02 -14.57
CA LEU A 414 5.69 -20.95 -15.04
C LEU A 414 6.90 -21.00 -14.10
N PRO A 415 7.46 -19.88 -13.62
CA PRO A 415 8.51 -19.93 -12.62
C PRO A 415 8.05 -20.61 -11.33
N ALA A 416 6.83 -20.34 -10.86
CA ALA A 416 6.30 -20.93 -9.63
C ALA A 416 6.24 -22.47 -9.68
N LEU A 417 5.85 -23.02 -10.82
CA LEU A 417 5.78 -24.47 -11.04
C LEU A 417 7.16 -25.15 -11.04
N LEU A 418 8.26 -24.42 -11.23
CA LEU A 418 9.62 -24.98 -11.13
C LEU A 418 10.09 -25.13 -9.67
N TRP A 419 9.34 -24.57 -8.71
CA TRP A 419 9.69 -24.52 -7.29
C TRP A 419 8.74 -25.35 -6.42
N ILE A 420 7.72 -25.97 -7.02
CA ILE A 420 6.82 -26.98 -6.44
C ILE A 420 7.31 -28.35 -6.91
#